data_AF-A0A4Q3RNN9-F1
#
_entry.id   AF-A0A4Q3RNN9-F1
#
_cell.length_a   1.000
_cell.length_b   1.000
_cell.length_c   1.000
_cell.angle_alpha   90.00
_cell.angle_beta   90.00
_cell.angle_gamma   90.00
#
_symmetry.space_group_name_H-M   'P 1'
#
loop_
_entity.id
_entity.type
_entity.pdbx_description
1 polymer ?
#
loop_
_entity_poly.entity_id
_entity_poly.type
_entity_poly.pdbx_seq_one_letter_code
_entity_poly.pdbx_strand_id
1 'polypeptide(L)'
;MYEIPHFAGMVFTMFTIIVITNSFNLIDGVDGLAGSLGVLTTLVLGTYFYFIGEIAFGVMAFSLAGAIFSFLIYNFSPAKIFMGDTGSLLLGLVNSVLVIKFINVAGNAPGSFALEAAPAIGFAVLIIPLFDTLRVFGLRILDRRSPFSPDRNHVHHFLLDLGFSHKKITLTCVAANIGFIALAYFTRHLGTTVVIGILLATAGSMIGIVYYLRNRSRAHYVEHKKEQGIIKRHKVLSLVPESVEAE
;
A
#
# COMPACT_ATOMS: atom_id res chain seq x y z
N MET A 1 4.84 25.64 23.14
CA MET A 1 4.82 24.81 21.92
C MET A 1 5.52 25.61 20.83
N TYR A 2 6.51 25.03 20.13
CA TYR A 2 7.09 25.69 18.96
C TYR A 2 6.10 25.51 17.80
N GLU A 3 5.48 26.59 17.34
CA GLU A 3 4.64 26.55 16.15
C GLU A 3 5.53 26.44 14.92
N ILE A 4 5.17 25.54 13.99
CA ILE A 4 5.86 25.43 12.72
C ILE A 4 5.61 26.74 11.96
N PRO A 5 6.63 27.37 11.37
CA PRO A 5 6.42 28.56 10.54
C PRO A 5 5.33 28.30 9.50
N HIS A 6 4.38 29.23 9.34
CA HIS A 6 3.21 29.04 8.47
C HIS A 6 3.60 28.57 7.05
N PHE A 7 4.68 29.13 6.50
CA PHE A 7 5.24 28.71 5.22
C PHE A 7 5.68 27.23 5.20
N ALA A 8 6.40 26.78 6.23
CA ALA A 8 6.81 25.38 6.36
C ALA A 8 5.60 24.45 6.52
N GLY A 9 4.55 24.89 7.23
CA GLY A 9 3.28 24.17 7.32
C GLY A 9 2.61 23.98 5.95
N MET A 10 2.49 25.05 5.16
CA MET A 10 1.91 24.96 3.80
C MET A 10 2.71 24.02 2.89
N VAL A 11 4.04 24.12 2.90
CA VAL A 11 4.92 23.24 2.12
C VAL A 11 4.75 21.78 2.54
N PHE A 12 4.68 21.52 3.85
CA PHE A 12 4.47 20.18 4.37
C PHE A 12 3.11 19.61 3.94
N THR A 13 2.03 20.38 4.04
CA THR A 13 0.69 19.97 3.57
C THR A 13 0.68 19.66 2.07
N MET A 14 1.28 20.53 1.24
CA MET A 14 1.38 20.29 -0.20
C MET A 14 2.15 19.00 -0.50
N PHE A 15 3.26 18.77 0.20
CA PHE A 15 4.03 17.54 0.08
C PHE A 15 3.20 16.32 0.49
N THR A 16 2.48 16.39 1.61
CA THR A 16 1.58 15.31 2.06
C THR A 16 0.52 14.97 1.01
N ILE A 17 -0.13 15.98 0.42
CA ILE A 17 -1.13 15.79 -0.64
C ILE A 17 -0.51 15.08 -1.84
N ILE A 18 0.65 15.55 -2.31
CA ILE A 18 1.36 14.96 -3.46
C ILE A 18 1.71 13.50 -3.18
N VAL A 19 2.26 13.19 -2.00
CA VAL A 19 2.66 11.81 -1.65
C VAL A 19 1.45 10.89 -1.56
N ILE A 20 0.36 11.30 -0.90
CA ILE A 20 -0.86 10.47 -0.80
C ILE A 20 -1.51 10.30 -2.17
N THR A 21 -1.54 11.35 -2.99
CA THR A 21 -2.13 11.28 -4.33
C THR A 21 -1.39 10.26 -5.21
N ASN A 22 -0.06 10.34 -5.22
CA ASN A 22 0.77 9.41 -5.99
C ASN A 22 0.75 8.00 -5.40
N SER A 23 0.60 7.84 -4.09
CA SER A 23 0.58 6.51 -3.48
C SER A 23 -0.62 5.68 -3.91
N PHE A 24 -1.79 6.29 -4.11
CA PHE A 24 -2.95 5.61 -4.71
C PHE A 24 -2.73 5.26 -6.19
N ASN A 25 -2.12 6.17 -6.97
CA ASN A 25 -1.77 5.89 -8.35
C ASN A 25 -0.81 4.70 -8.49
N LEU A 26 0.18 4.58 -7.60
CA LEU A 26 1.17 3.50 -7.62
C LEU A 26 0.59 2.12 -7.28
N ILE A 27 -0.49 2.04 -6.50
CA ILE A 27 -1.13 0.76 -6.15
C ILE A 27 -2.25 0.35 -7.11
N ASP A 28 -2.59 1.18 -8.11
CA ASP A 28 -3.62 0.89 -9.12
C ASP A 28 -3.17 -0.16 -10.17
N GLY A 29 -1.97 -0.72 -10.01
CA GLY A 29 -1.46 -1.82 -10.85
C GLY A 29 -2.07 -3.20 -10.55
N VAL A 30 -2.93 -3.32 -9.55
CA VAL A 30 -3.58 -4.59 -9.15
C VAL A 30 -5.10 -4.44 -9.11
N ASP A 31 -5.80 -5.32 -9.86
CA ASP A 31 -7.27 -5.36 -9.94
C ASP A 31 -7.93 -5.31 -8.56
N GLY A 32 -8.78 -4.30 -8.37
CA GLY A 32 -9.54 -4.07 -7.15
C GLY A 32 -8.74 -3.52 -5.97
N LEU A 33 -7.41 -3.40 -6.02
CA LEU A 33 -6.61 -3.01 -4.85
C LEU A 33 -6.85 -1.54 -4.46
N ALA A 34 -6.58 -0.60 -5.37
CA ALA A 34 -6.77 0.83 -5.13
C ALA A 34 -8.22 1.16 -4.77
N GLY A 35 -9.18 0.59 -5.51
CA GLY A 35 -10.60 0.75 -5.23
C GLY A 35 -11.00 0.20 -3.85
N SER A 36 -10.57 -1.01 -3.47
CA SER A 36 -10.99 -1.62 -2.20
C SER A 36 -10.40 -0.87 -0.99
N LEU A 37 -9.15 -0.42 -1.08
CA LEU A 37 -8.55 0.42 -0.05
C LEU A 37 -9.21 1.81 -0.01
N GLY A 38 -9.57 2.37 -1.18
CA GLY A 38 -10.31 3.62 -1.28
C GLY A 38 -11.69 3.57 -0.64
N VAL A 39 -12.42 2.45 -0.79
CA VAL A 39 -13.70 2.23 -0.07
C VAL A 39 -13.47 2.13 1.43
N LEU A 40 -12.47 1.34 1.86
CA LEU A 40 -12.15 1.21 3.28
C LEU A 40 -11.86 2.58 3.92
N THR A 41 -11.00 3.38 3.29
CA THR A 41 -10.57 4.67 3.85
C THR A 41 -11.72 5.67 3.89
N THR A 42 -12.51 5.76 2.81
CA THR A 42 -13.65 6.68 2.74
C THR A 42 -14.78 6.29 3.68
N LEU A 43 -15.05 4.99 3.88
CA LEU A 43 -16.03 4.54 4.86
C LEU A 43 -15.59 4.83 6.29
N VAL A 44 -14.33 4.55 6.63
CA VAL A 44 -13.80 4.82 7.99
C VAL A 44 -13.85 6.31 8.30
N LEU A 45 -13.32 7.15 7.41
CA LEU A 45 -13.29 8.61 7.62
C LEU A 45 -14.69 9.23 7.54
N GLY A 46 -15.52 8.81 6.58
CA GLY A 46 -16.89 9.29 6.43
C GLY A 46 -17.76 8.99 7.64
N THR A 47 -17.63 7.78 8.19
CA THR A 47 -18.31 7.37 9.43
C THR A 47 -17.85 8.23 10.61
N TYR A 48 -16.54 8.47 10.74
CA TYR A 48 -16.01 9.35 11.78
C TYR A 48 -16.58 10.76 11.67
N PHE A 49 -16.52 11.37 10.48
CA PHE A 49 -17.05 12.71 10.23
C PHE A 49 -18.54 12.84 10.52
N TYR A 50 -19.33 11.82 10.18
CA TYR A 50 -20.75 11.77 10.53
C TYR A 50 -20.97 11.87 12.05
N PHE A 51 -20.23 11.10 12.84
CA PHE A 51 -20.40 11.08 14.30
C PHE A 51 -19.97 12.38 15.00
N ILE A 52 -18.97 13.07 14.45
CA ILE A 52 -18.49 14.34 15.03
C ILE A 52 -19.20 15.57 14.45
N GLY A 53 -20.20 15.40 13.59
CA GLY A 53 -20.99 16.47 13.00
C GLY A 53 -20.34 17.20 11.80
N GLU A 54 -19.24 16.69 11.27
CA GLU A 54 -18.55 17.21 10.07
C GLU A 54 -19.24 16.73 8.78
N ILE A 55 -20.54 17.05 8.64
CA ILE A 55 -21.44 16.46 7.64
C ILE A 55 -20.93 16.65 6.21
N ALA A 56 -20.36 17.81 5.86
CA ALA A 56 -19.84 18.07 4.52
C ALA A 56 -18.73 17.07 4.12
N PHE A 57 -17.81 16.76 5.03
CA PHE A 57 -16.74 15.79 4.79
C PHE A 57 -17.28 14.35 4.81
N GLY A 58 -18.28 14.07 5.65
CA GLY A 58 -19.01 12.79 5.64
C GLY A 58 -19.67 12.51 4.28
N VAL A 59 -20.40 13.49 3.74
CA VAL A 59 -21.05 13.40 2.41
C VAL A 59 -20.02 13.21 1.31
N MET A 60 -18.92 13.97 1.33
CA MET A 60 -17.83 13.82 0.36
C MET A 60 -17.24 12.40 0.38
N ALA A 61 -16.97 11.87 1.57
CA ALA A 61 -16.41 10.53 1.74
C ALA A 61 -17.39 9.44 1.28
N PHE A 62 -18.66 9.47 1.71
CA PHE A 62 -19.65 8.47 1.31
C PHE A 62 -20.01 8.52 -0.18
N SER A 63 -20.05 9.72 -0.78
CA SER A 63 -20.26 9.87 -2.22
C SER A 63 -19.14 9.21 -3.02
N LEU A 64 -17.88 9.45 -2.60
CA LEU A 64 -16.72 8.80 -3.20
C LEU A 64 -16.75 7.27 -2.97
N ALA A 65 -17.10 6.81 -1.76
CA ALA A 65 -17.26 5.38 -1.47
C ALA A 65 -18.27 4.70 -2.41
N GLY A 66 -19.44 5.32 -2.63
CA GLY A 66 -20.47 4.81 -3.54
C GLY A 66 -20.02 4.77 -5.00
N ALA A 67 -19.29 5.78 -5.47
CA ALA A 67 -18.71 5.80 -6.81
C ALA A 67 -17.68 4.67 -7.00
N ILE A 68 -16.76 4.49 -6.03
CA ILE A 68 -15.75 3.43 -6.09
C ILE A 68 -16.40 2.05 -5.98
N PHE A 69 -17.43 1.89 -5.15
CA PHE A 69 -18.17 0.62 -5.04
C PHE A 69 -18.79 0.21 -6.38
N SER A 70 -19.39 1.17 -7.09
CA SER A 70 -19.93 0.94 -8.43
C SER A 70 -18.84 0.58 -9.45
N PHE A 71 -17.68 1.23 -9.38
CA PHE A 71 -16.51 0.89 -10.18
C PHE A 71 -15.96 -0.53 -9.87
N LEU A 72 -15.89 -0.91 -8.59
CA LEU A 72 -15.36 -2.20 -8.15
C LEU A 72 -16.16 -3.39 -8.69
N ILE A 73 -17.46 -3.24 -8.97
CA ILE A 73 -18.27 -4.29 -9.64
C ILE A 73 -17.62 -4.73 -10.95
N TYR A 74 -16.95 -3.81 -11.65
CA TYR A 74 -16.30 -4.07 -12.94
C TYR A 74 -14.78 -4.22 -12.83
N ASN A 75 -14.15 -3.67 -11.79
CA ASN A 75 -12.69 -3.71 -11.61
C ASN A 75 -12.20 -4.85 -10.72
N PHE A 76 -13.07 -5.45 -9.89
CA PHE A 76 -12.65 -6.57 -9.04
C PHE A 76 -12.23 -7.77 -9.88
N SER A 77 -11.09 -8.38 -9.52
CA SER A 77 -10.40 -9.35 -10.37
C SER A 77 -11.29 -10.52 -10.81
N PRO A 78 -11.35 -10.85 -12.13
CA PRO A 78 -10.63 -10.20 -13.24
C PRO A 78 -11.25 -8.87 -13.70
N ALA A 79 -10.44 -7.81 -13.81
CA ALA A 79 -10.92 -6.48 -14.17
C ALA A 79 -11.42 -6.39 -15.63
N LYS A 80 -12.58 -5.74 -15.80
CA LYS A 80 -13.17 -5.36 -17.10
C LYS A 80 -12.88 -3.91 -17.48
N ILE A 81 -12.67 -3.06 -16.48
CA ILE A 81 -12.29 -1.66 -16.65
C ILE A 81 -11.15 -1.33 -15.68
N PHE A 82 -10.27 -0.42 -16.07
CA PHE A 82 -9.18 0.09 -15.25
C PHE A 82 -9.50 1.49 -14.74
N MET A 83 -9.00 1.84 -13.55
CA MET A 83 -9.21 3.16 -12.96
C MET A 83 -8.39 4.23 -13.70
N GLY A 84 -7.12 3.90 -14.00
CA GLY A 84 -6.21 4.78 -14.72
C GLY A 84 -5.80 6.01 -13.89
N ASP A 85 -4.99 6.87 -14.48
CA ASP A 85 -4.43 8.04 -13.78
C ASP A 85 -5.53 8.99 -13.31
N THR A 86 -6.57 9.22 -14.13
CA THR A 86 -7.67 10.12 -13.77
C THR A 86 -8.38 9.68 -12.49
N GLY A 87 -8.74 8.40 -12.39
CA GLY A 87 -9.46 7.90 -11.22
C GLY A 87 -8.57 7.78 -9.99
N SER A 88 -7.34 7.29 -10.15
CA SER A 88 -6.44 7.01 -9.03
C SER A 88 -5.87 8.28 -8.41
N LEU A 89 -5.56 9.30 -9.22
CA LEU A 89 -5.14 10.62 -8.71
C LEU A 89 -6.30 11.35 -8.01
N LEU A 90 -7.53 11.29 -8.55
CA LEU A 90 -8.70 11.85 -7.87
C LEU A 90 -8.95 11.16 -6.53
N LEU A 91 -8.88 9.82 -6.51
CA LEU A 91 -9.03 9.01 -5.30
C LEU A 91 -8.02 9.41 -4.22
N GLY A 92 -6.75 9.54 -4.59
CA GLY A 92 -5.69 9.92 -3.67
C GLY A 92 -5.80 11.37 -3.20
N LEU A 93 -6.17 12.30 -4.10
CA LEU A 93 -6.39 13.70 -3.75
C LEU A 93 -7.49 13.83 -2.70
N VAL A 94 -8.67 13.24 -2.93
CA VAL A 94 -9.78 13.33 -1.96
C VAL A 94 -9.40 12.67 -0.63
N ASN A 95 -8.76 11.50 -0.65
CA ASN A 95 -8.29 10.85 0.58
C ASN A 95 -7.27 11.70 1.35
N SER A 96 -6.40 12.45 0.66
CA SER A 96 -5.47 13.37 1.31
C SER A 96 -6.21 14.48 2.06
N VAL A 97 -7.24 15.07 1.44
CA VAL A 97 -8.08 16.10 2.06
C VAL A 97 -8.83 15.53 3.26
N LEU A 98 -9.46 14.35 3.11
CA LEU A 98 -10.19 13.70 4.20
C LEU A 98 -9.27 13.38 5.38
N VAL A 99 -8.08 12.81 5.15
CA VAL A 99 -7.18 12.46 6.27
C VAL A 99 -6.60 13.69 6.96
N ILE A 100 -6.27 14.74 6.20
CA ILE A 100 -5.78 16.00 6.79
C ILE A 100 -6.87 16.64 7.65
N LYS A 101 -8.12 16.68 7.15
CA LYS A 101 -9.25 17.18 7.95
C LYS A 101 -9.45 16.33 9.20
N PHE A 102 -9.40 15.00 9.08
CA PHE A 102 -9.52 14.07 10.22
C PHE A 102 -8.47 14.38 11.29
N ILE A 103 -7.20 14.53 10.91
CA ILE A 103 -6.11 14.82 11.86
C ILE A 103 -6.36 16.13 12.62
N ASN A 104 -6.87 17.16 11.93
CA ASN A 104 -7.12 18.47 12.53
C ASN A 104 -8.28 18.47 13.53
N VAL A 105 -9.32 17.67 13.30
CA VAL A 105 -10.54 17.69 14.14
C VAL A 105 -10.55 16.60 15.19
N ALA A 106 -9.90 15.46 14.95
CA ALA A 106 -10.10 14.28 15.76
C ALA A 106 -9.53 14.39 17.18
N GLY A 107 -8.48 15.19 17.37
CA GLY A 107 -7.91 15.44 18.71
C GLY A 107 -8.84 16.24 19.63
N ASN A 108 -9.73 17.07 19.07
CA ASN A 108 -10.63 17.96 19.82
C ASN A 108 -12.11 17.63 19.58
N ALA A 109 -12.41 16.42 19.10
CA ALA A 109 -13.77 16.03 18.79
C ALA A 109 -14.64 16.00 20.06
N PRO A 110 -15.94 16.35 19.95
CA PRO A 110 -16.82 16.41 21.10
C PRO A 110 -17.07 15.03 21.73
N GLY A 111 -17.19 15.00 23.05
CA GLY A 111 -17.56 13.79 23.81
C GLY A 111 -16.50 12.68 23.75
N SER A 112 -16.95 11.43 23.63
CA SER A 112 -16.09 10.25 23.61
C SER A 112 -15.41 9.97 22.25
N PHE A 113 -15.56 10.87 21.27
CA PHE A 113 -15.00 10.70 19.93
C PHE A 113 -13.60 11.31 19.76
N ALA A 114 -13.06 11.96 20.80
CA ALA A 114 -11.69 12.47 20.79
C ALA A 114 -10.67 11.33 20.67
N LEU A 115 -9.70 11.52 19.78
CA LEU A 115 -8.64 10.56 19.48
C LEU A 115 -7.28 11.22 19.71
N GLU A 116 -6.63 10.90 20.84
CA GLU A 116 -5.32 11.45 21.23
C GLU A 116 -4.23 11.24 20.17
N ALA A 117 -4.21 10.06 19.54
CA ALA A 117 -3.27 9.71 18.48
C ALA A 117 -3.85 9.89 17.06
N ALA A 118 -4.63 10.94 16.83
CA ALA A 118 -5.26 11.23 15.53
C ALA A 118 -4.30 11.15 14.33
N PRO A 119 -3.07 11.74 14.34
CA PRO A 119 -2.13 11.59 13.23
C PRO A 119 -1.74 10.14 12.95
N ALA A 120 -1.57 9.32 14.00
CA ALA A 120 -1.20 7.92 13.86
C ALA A 120 -2.34 7.08 13.27
N ILE A 121 -3.58 7.35 13.69
CA ILE A 121 -4.77 6.69 13.14
C ILE A 121 -4.97 7.09 11.68
N GLY A 122 -4.80 8.39 11.35
CA GLY A 122 -4.87 8.86 9.96
C GLY A 122 -3.82 8.18 9.07
N PHE A 123 -2.59 8.04 9.58
CA PHE A 123 -1.55 7.28 8.90
C PHE A 123 -1.93 5.80 8.73
N ALA A 124 -2.49 5.16 9.76
CA ALA A 124 -2.93 3.76 9.72
C ALA A 124 -4.02 3.50 8.68
N VAL A 125 -4.95 4.45 8.50
CA VAL A 125 -6.00 4.37 7.47
C VAL A 125 -5.41 4.27 6.08
N LEU A 126 -4.30 4.96 5.80
CA LEU A 126 -3.63 5.01 4.49
C LEU A 126 -2.35 4.18 4.41
N ILE A 127 -2.08 3.32 5.39
CA ILE A 127 -0.73 2.78 5.59
C ILE A 127 -0.24 1.93 4.43
N ILE A 128 -1.10 1.14 3.78
CA ILE A 128 -0.69 0.26 2.69
C ILE A 128 -0.09 1.06 1.52
N PRO A 129 -0.81 2.01 0.88
CA PRO A 129 -0.22 2.80 -0.20
C PRO A 129 0.90 3.72 0.30
N LEU A 130 0.74 4.34 1.46
CA LEU A 130 1.67 5.36 1.95
C LEU A 130 3.02 4.75 2.36
N PHE A 131 3.02 3.65 3.10
CA PHE A 131 4.25 2.98 3.53
C PHE A 131 5.04 2.42 2.35
N ASP A 132 4.38 1.79 1.36
CA ASP A 132 5.06 1.28 0.17
C ASP A 132 5.73 2.41 -0.64
N THR A 133 5.01 3.53 -0.81
CA THR A 133 5.53 4.71 -1.52
C THR A 133 6.71 5.33 -0.79
N LEU A 134 6.58 5.58 0.52
CA LEU A 134 7.65 6.16 1.34
C LEU A 134 8.87 5.26 1.39
N ARG A 135 8.68 3.93 1.50
CA ARG A 135 9.78 2.96 1.46
C ARG A 135 10.52 3.02 0.13
N VAL A 136 9.80 2.96 -0.99
CA VAL A 136 10.42 2.97 -2.33
C VAL A 136 11.14 4.30 -2.58
N PHE A 137 10.54 5.43 -2.18
CA PHE A 137 11.19 6.73 -2.29
C PHE A 137 12.46 6.82 -1.43
N GLY A 138 12.42 6.32 -0.19
CA GLY A 138 13.57 6.28 0.71
C GLY A 138 14.72 5.43 0.15
N LEU A 139 14.41 4.25 -0.40
CA LEU A 139 15.40 3.39 -1.06
C LEU A 139 16.05 4.09 -2.25
N ARG A 140 15.26 4.80 -3.08
CA ARG A 140 15.79 5.57 -4.23
C ARG A 140 16.74 6.68 -3.80
N ILE A 141 16.37 7.43 -2.76
CA ILE A 141 17.21 8.50 -2.21
C ILE A 141 18.54 7.93 -1.71
N LEU A 142 18.49 6.79 -1.01
CA LEU A 142 19.70 6.10 -0.53
C LEU A 142 20.58 5.63 -1.70
N ASP A 143 19.97 5.18 -2.80
CA ASP A 143 20.63 4.80 -4.05
C ASP A 143 21.05 6.01 -4.91
N ARG A 144 20.89 7.24 -4.41
CA ARG A 144 21.18 8.51 -5.13
C ARG A 144 20.42 8.65 -6.45
N ARG A 145 19.24 8.03 -6.55
CA ARG A 145 18.33 8.15 -7.69
C ARG A 145 17.20 9.13 -7.36
N SER A 146 16.59 9.68 -8.40
CA SER A 146 15.40 10.51 -8.23
C SER A 146 14.28 9.70 -7.56
N PRO A 147 13.59 10.24 -6.53
CA PRO A 147 12.41 9.62 -5.94
C PRO A 147 11.30 9.31 -6.96
N PHE A 148 11.29 9.99 -8.11
CA PHE A 148 10.26 9.87 -9.14
C PHE A 148 10.63 8.93 -10.29
N SER A 149 11.78 8.24 -10.24
CA SER A 149 12.15 7.28 -11.29
C SER A 149 11.23 6.04 -11.28
N PRO A 150 10.79 5.50 -12.43
CA PRO A 150 10.00 4.27 -12.49
C PRO A 150 10.71 3.07 -11.84
N ASP A 151 9.98 2.18 -11.16
CA ASP A 151 10.54 0.98 -10.53
C ASP A 151 9.48 -0.13 -10.36
N ARG A 152 9.94 -1.38 -10.15
CA ARG A 152 9.12 -2.56 -9.84
C ARG A 152 9.28 -3.05 -8.40
N ASN A 153 9.77 -2.21 -7.50
CA ASN A 153 10.05 -2.56 -6.09
C ASN A 153 8.89 -2.36 -5.12
N HIS A 154 7.69 -2.15 -5.65
CA HIS A 154 6.45 -2.06 -4.90
C HIS A 154 6.01 -3.43 -4.36
N VAL A 155 5.42 -3.44 -3.17
CA VAL A 155 5.01 -4.68 -2.47
C VAL A 155 4.12 -5.58 -3.33
N HIS A 156 3.23 -5.00 -4.12
CA HIS A 156 2.32 -5.77 -4.97
C HIS A 156 3.07 -6.59 -6.04
N HIS A 157 4.17 -6.08 -6.60
CA HIS A 157 5.02 -6.87 -7.50
C HIS A 157 5.71 -8.03 -6.79
N PHE A 158 6.11 -7.86 -5.52
CA PHE A 158 6.72 -8.95 -4.75
C PHE A 158 5.72 -10.07 -4.46
N LEU A 159 4.47 -9.72 -4.19
CA LEU A 159 3.40 -10.70 -3.99
C LEU A 159 3.04 -11.42 -5.31
N LEU A 160 3.02 -10.72 -6.44
CA LEU A 160 2.87 -11.34 -7.76
C LEU A 160 4.01 -12.32 -8.05
N ASP A 161 5.26 -11.95 -7.76
CA ASP A 161 6.44 -12.82 -7.91
C ASP A 161 6.36 -14.07 -7.02
N LEU A 162 5.65 -13.99 -5.88
CA LEU A 162 5.36 -15.11 -4.99
C LEU A 162 4.19 -15.99 -5.47
N GLY A 163 3.59 -15.68 -6.62
CA GLY A 163 2.49 -16.44 -7.21
C GLY A 163 1.10 -16.07 -6.68
N PHE A 164 0.95 -14.92 -6.01
CA PHE A 164 -0.37 -14.46 -5.57
C PHE A 164 -1.17 -13.95 -6.76
N SER A 165 -2.46 -14.27 -6.81
CA SER A 165 -3.37 -13.65 -7.78
C SER A 165 -3.77 -12.24 -7.33
N HIS A 166 -4.21 -11.39 -8.27
CA HIS A 166 -4.66 -10.02 -7.96
C HIS A 166 -5.72 -10.01 -6.85
N LYS A 167 -6.71 -10.91 -6.91
CA LYS A 167 -7.71 -11.12 -5.86
C LYS A 167 -7.10 -11.40 -4.48
N LYS A 168 -6.10 -12.29 -4.39
CA LYS A 168 -5.43 -12.60 -3.12
C LYS A 168 -4.69 -11.39 -2.57
N ILE A 169 -3.97 -10.66 -3.42
CA ILE A 169 -3.26 -9.44 -3.05
C ILE A 169 -4.23 -8.42 -2.47
N THR A 170 -5.32 -8.13 -3.19
CA THR A 170 -6.34 -7.18 -2.76
C THR A 170 -6.94 -7.55 -1.40
N LEU A 171 -7.36 -8.81 -1.21
CA LEU A 171 -7.93 -9.26 0.07
C LEU A 171 -6.92 -9.22 1.22
N THR A 172 -5.68 -9.66 0.99
CA THR A 172 -4.62 -9.63 2.02
C THR A 172 -4.28 -8.20 2.42
N CYS A 173 -4.14 -7.28 1.45
CA CYS A 173 -3.86 -5.87 1.73
C CYS A 173 -5.00 -5.19 2.48
N VAL A 174 -6.26 -5.43 2.11
CA VAL A 174 -7.43 -4.89 2.83
C VAL A 174 -7.47 -5.42 4.26
N ALA A 175 -7.30 -6.73 4.45
CA ALA A 175 -7.28 -7.34 5.78
C ALA A 175 -6.15 -6.79 6.65
N ALA A 176 -4.94 -6.64 6.08
CA ALA A 176 -3.81 -6.03 6.78
C ALA A 176 -4.10 -4.57 7.16
N ASN A 177 -4.70 -3.78 6.26
CA ASN A 177 -5.03 -2.39 6.53
C ASN A 177 -6.07 -2.26 7.66
N ILE A 178 -7.08 -3.13 7.70
CA ILE A 178 -8.03 -3.20 8.82
C ILE A 178 -7.29 -3.52 10.14
N GLY A 179 -6.35 -4.47 10.10
CA GLY A 179 -5.49 -4.80 11.24
C GLY A 179 -4.67 -3.60 11.73
N PHE A 180 -4.09 -2.81 10.83
CA PHE A 180 -3.36 -1.59 11.19
C PHE A 180 -4.25 -0.51 11.79
N ILE A 181 -5.46 -0.30 11.24
CA ILE A 181 -6.44 0.65 11.80
C ILE A 181 -6.82 0.22 13.22
N ALA A 182 -7.11 -1.08 13.42
CA ALA A 182 -7.43 -1.63 14.74
C ALA A 182 -6.25 -1.46 15.71
N LEU A 183 -5.04 -1.79 15.29
CA LEU A 183 -3.83 -1.62 16.10
C LEU A 183 -3.64 -0.17 16.53
N ALA A 184 -3.76 0.79 15.62
CA ALA A 184 -3.65 2.21 15.93
C ALA A 184 -4.76 2.67 16.89
N TYR A 185 -5.99 2.22 16.69
CA TYR A 185 -7.12 2.58 17.54
C TYR A 185 -6.95 2.04 18.98
N PHE A 186 -6.56 0.79 19.15
CA PHE A 186 -6.39 0.20 20.48
C PHE A 186 -5.16 0.73 21.22
N THR A 187 -4.10 1.09 20.50
CA THR A 187 -2.87 1.65 21.09
C THR A 187 -2.88 3.19 21.19
N ARG A 188 -3.98 3.86 20.81
CA ARG A 188 -4.07 5.33 20.73
C ARG A 188 -3.66 6.10 21.99
N HIS A 189 -3.82 5.48 23.17
CA HIS A 189 -3.48 6.05 24.47
C HIS A 189 -1.97 6.13 24.74
N LEU A 190 -1.13 5.49 23.92
CA LEU A 190 0.32 5.56 24.04
C LEU A 190 0.92 6.84 23.42
N GLY A 191 0.08 7.67 22.79
CA GLY A 191 0.47 8.87 22.09
C GLY A 191 0.96 8.64 20.66
N THR A 192 0.85 9.68 19.83
CA THR A 192 1.09 9.62 18.38
C THR A 192 2.45 9.01 18.00
N THR A 193 3.53 9.44 18.64
CA THR A 193 4.90 9.00 18.30
C THR A 193 5.08 7.50 18.50
N VAL A 194 4.62 6.96 19.63
CA VAL A 194 4.76 5.54 19.97
C VAL A 194 3.92 4.70 19.01
N VAL A 195 2.67 5.11 18.75
CA VAL A 195 1.78 4.39 17.82
C VAL A 195 2.35 4.37 16.41
N ILE A 196 2.87 5.49 15.89
CA ILE A 196 3.54 5.52 14.59
C ILE A 196 4.75 4.56 14.58
N GLY A 197 5.57 4.56 15.64
CA GLY A 197 6.69 3.64 15.77
C GLY A 197 6.26 2.16 15.68
N ILE A 198 5.19 1.79 16.38
CA ILE A 198 4.60 0.44 16.33
C ILE A 198 4.13 0.11 14.90
N LEU A 199 3.38 1.01 14.26
CA LEU A 199 2.86 0.82 12.91
C LEU A 199 3.99 0.60 11.90
N LEU A 200 5.03 1.44 11.94
CA LEU A 200 6.19 1.33 11.05
C LEU A 200 6.99 0.06 11.30
N ALA A 201 7.18 -0.33 12.57
CA ALA A 201 7.85 -1.58 12.93
C ALA A 201 7.08 -2.80 12.39
N THR A 202 5.77 -2.87 12.62
CA THR A 202 4.93 -3.96 12.13
C THR A 202 4.90 -4.02 10.60
N ALA A 203 4.73 -2.88 9.92
CA ALA A 203 4.75 -2.81 8.46
C ALA A 203 6.12 -3.22 7.89
N GLY A 204 7.21 -2.75 8.51
CA GLY A 204 8.58 -3.14 8.17
C GLY A 204 8.83 -4.63 8.33
N SER A 205 8.38 -5.24 9.43
CA SER A 205 8.48 -6.68 9.66
C SER A 205 7.69 -7.49 8.62
N MET A 206 6.46 -7.08 8.30
CA MET A 206 5.64 -7.75 7.27
C MET A 206 6.32 -7.72 5.90
N ILE A 207 6.84 -6.56 5.47
CA ILE A 207 7.58 -6.45 4.20
C ILE A 207 8.87 -7.27 4.26
N GLY A 208 9.58 -7.26 5.39
CA GLY A 208 10.80 -8.06 5.58
C GLY A 208 10.54 -9.55 5.37
N ILE A 209 9.42 -10.07 5.91
CA ILE A 209 8.98 -11.45 5.70
C ILE A 209 8.69 -11.70 4.21
N VAL A 210 7.92 -10.82 3.55
CA VAL A 210 7.61 -10.95 2.11
C VAL A 210 8.89 -10.96 1.28
N TYR A 211 9.84 -10.09 1.58
CA TYR A 211 11.13 -10.02 0.89
C TYR A 211 11.97 -11.29 1.09
N TYR A 212 12.04 -11.80 2.33
CA TYR A 212 12.72 -13.05 2.66
C TYR A 212 12.12 -14.24 1.90
N LEU A 213 10.79 -14.36 1.93
CA LEU A 213 10.06 -15.41 1.22
C LEU A 213 10.29 -15.33 -0.30
N ARG A 214 10.24 -14.13 -0.87
CA ARG A 214 10.50 -13.92 -2.31
C ARG A 214 11.89 -14.38 -2.69
N ASN A 215 12.91 -14.00 -1.91
CA ASN A 215 14.29 -14.38 -2.19
C ASN A 215 14.48 -15.90 -2.10
N ARG A 216 13.86 -16.55 -1.11
CA ARG A 216 13.88 -18.01 -0.97
C ARG A 216 13.22 -18.73 -2.15
N SER A 217 12.05 -18.27 -2.59
CA SER A 217 11.36 -18.84 -3.76
C SER A 217 12.17 -18.68 -5.05
N ARG A 218 12.82 -17.52 -5.25
CA ARG A 218 13.71 -17.31 -6.40
C ARG A 218 14.94 -18.22 -6.37
N ALA A 219 15.55 -18.41 -5.19
CA ALA A 219 16.68 -19.32 -5.02
C ALA A 219 16.32 -20.77 -5.38
N HIS A 220 15.21 -21.28 -4.84
CA HIS A 220 14.71 -22.62 -5.18
C HIS A 220 14.40 -22.78 -6.68
N TYR A 221 13.78 -21.77 -7.31
CA TYR A 221 13.50 -21.82 -8.76
C TYR A 221 14.78 -21.89 -9.60
N VAL A 222 15.81 -21.12 -9.25
CA VAL A 222 17.11 -21.13 -9.95
C VAL A 222 17.82 -22.47 -9.76
N GLU A 223 17.82 -23.02 -8.55
CA GLU A 223 18.42 -24.31 -8.23
C GLU A 223 17.76 -25.46 -9.00
N HIS A 224 16.42 -25.52 -8.98
CA HIS A 224 15.67 -26.57 -9.68
C HIS A 224 15.81 -26.49 -11.21
N LYS A 225 15.87 -25.27 -11.78
CA LYS A 225 16.14 -25.07 -13.22
C LYS A 225 17.56 -25.52 -13.59
N LYS A 226 18.54 -25.32 -12.69
CA LYS A 226 19.91 -25.78 -12.88
C LYS A 226 20.00 -27.30 -12.86
N GLU A 227 19.33 -27.96 -11.91
CA GLU A 227 19.23 -29.43 -11.84
C GLU A 227 18.59 -30.02 -13.11
N GLN A 228 17.46 -29.49 -13.57
CA GLN A 228 16.81 -29.96 -14.80
C GLN A 228 17.69 -29.74 -16.04
N GLY A 229 18.43 -28.63 -16.10
CA GLY A 229 19.40 -28.37 -17.16
C GLY A 229 20.56 -29.38 -17.17
N ILE A 230 21.05 -29.77 -15.98
CA ILE A 230 22.09 -30.79 -15.82
C ILE A 230 21.57 -32.17 -16.25
N ILE A 231 20.38 -32.58 -15.79
CA ILE A 231 19.74 -33.85 -16.17
C ILE A 231 19.54 -33.94 -17.68
N LYS A 232 19.05 -32.85 -18.32
CA LYS A 232 18.83 -32.81 -19.76
C LYS A 232 20.15 -32.92 -20.54
N ARG A 233 21.25 -32.29 -20.08
CA ARG A 233 22.59 -32.45 -20.69
C ARG A 233 23.12 -33.87 -20.56
N HIS A 234 22.98 -34.51 -19.39
CA HIS A 234 23.39 -35.90 -19.19
C HIS A 234 22.65 -36.86 -20.12
N LYS A 235 21.34 -36.67 -20.27
CA LYS A 235 20.51 -37.47 -21.17
C LYS A 235 20.86 -37.26 -22.65
N VAL A 236 21.32 -36.08 -23.03
CA VAL A 236 21.82 -35.80 -24.40
C VAL A 236 23.17 -36.46 -24.64
N LEU A 237 24.11 -36.36 -23.68
CA LEU A 237 25.42 -37.02 -23.81
C LEU A 237 25.28 -38.55 -23.90
N SER A 238 24.36 -39.15 -23.14
CA SER A 238 24.12 -40.61 -23.16
C SER A 238 23.43 -41.11 -24.43
N LEU A 239 22.90 -40.23 -25.29
CA LEU A 239 22.20 -40.57 -26.53
C LEU A 239 23.06 -40.35 -27.78
N VAL A 240 24.24 -39.74 -27.65
CA VAL A 240 25.23 -39.73 -28.73
C VAL A 240 25.99 -41.05 -28.62
N PRO A 241 25.82 -42.00 -29.55
CA PRO A 241 26.66 -43.18 -29.57
C PRO A 241 28.10 -42.70 -29.75
N GLU A 242 29.03 -43.18 -28.95
CA GLU A 242 30.46 -43.04 -29.26
C GLU A 242 30.65 -43.60 -30.67
N SER A 243 30.82 -42.70 -31.64
CA SER A 243 31.10 -43.08 -33.00
C SER A 243 32.42 -43.80 -33.00
N VAL A 244 32.34 -45.12 -33.19
CA VAL A 244 33.39 -46.07 -33.50
C VAL A 244 34.55 -45.37 -34.19
N GLU A 245 35.68 -45.29 -33.50
CA GLU A 245 36.98 -44.99 -34.11
C GLU A 245 37.24 -46.09 -35.15
N ALA A 246 37.18 -45.72 -36.43
CA ALA A 246 37.59 -46.59 -37.52
C ALA A 246 39.10 -46.43 -37.72
N GLU A 247 39.81 -47.57 -37.62
CA GLU A 247 41.21 -47.76 -38.02
C GLU A 247 41.49 -47.33 -39.47
#